data_AF-A0AAJ6A9I6-F1
#
_entry.id   AF-A0AAJ6A9I6-F1
#
_cell.length_a   1.000
_cell.length_b   1.000
_cell.length_c   1.000
_cell.angle_alpha   90.00
_cell.angle_beta   90.00
_cell.angle_gamma   90.00
#
_symmetry.space_group_name_H-M   'P 1'
#
loop_
_entity.id
_entity.type
_entity.pdbx_description
1 polymer ?
#
loop_
_entity_poly.entity_id
_entity_poly.type
_entity_poly.pdbx_seq_one_letter_code
_entity_poly.pdbx_strand_id
1 'polypeptide(L)'
;MFGTLIASLDNPQTAATVIETLGMEGLADRLKEAASLEAVEPAAYLAMVVRSFMETASDDHFVQLIGIMNRAEDPGLSALRTILEKALPGAAP
;
A
#
# COMPACT_ATOMS: atom_id res chain seq x y z
N MET A 1 10.56 -7.31 9.44
CA MET A 1 10.70 -5.93 8.91
C MET A 1 9.42 -5.46 8.23
N PHE A 2 8.86 -6.18 7.25
CA PHE A 2 7.61 -5.76 6.60
C PHE A 2 6.40 -5.69 7.55
N GLY A 3 6.23 -6.66 8.46
CA GLY A 3 5.19 -6.58 9.51
C GLY A 3 5.31 -5.35 10.41
N THR A 4 6.53 -4.85 10.67
CA THR A 4 6.77 -3.62 11.44
C THR A 4 6.36 -2.38 10.64
N LEU A 5 6.62 -2.39 9.32
CA LEU A 5 6.15 -1.33 8.42
C LEU A 5 4.61 -1.28 8.39
N ILE A 6 3.95 -2.43 8.26
CA ILE A 6 2.48 -2.51 8.29
C ILE A 6 1.93 -1.96 9.62
N ALA A 7 2.51 -2.37 10.76
CA ALA A 7 2.12 -1.86 12.06
C ALA A 7 2.33 -0.33 12.20
N SER A 8 3.36 0.23 11.55
CA SER A 8 3.59 1.68 11.54
C SER A 8 2.58 2.46 10.70
N LEU A 9 1.87 1.82 9.75
CA LEU A 9 0.84 2.48 8.96
C LEU A 9 -0.41 2.83 9.79
N ASP A 10 -0.59 2.21 10.97
CA ASP A 10 -1.65 2.60 11.91
C ASP A 10 -1.40 4.01 12.49
N ASN A 11 -0.19 4.57 12.34
CA ASN A 11 0.12 5.97 12.63
C ASN A 11 -0.18 6.85 11.39
N PRO A 12 -1.15 7.79 11.48
CA PRO A 12 -1.54 8.62 10.33
C PRO A 12 -0.42 9.44 9.71
N GLN A 13 0.51 9.96 10.54
CA GLN A 13 1.65 10.74 10.06
C GLN A 13 2.63 9.86 9.29
N THR A 14 2.90 8.65 9.78
CA THR A 14 3.76 7.68 9.07
C THR A 14 3.13 7.27 7.74
N ALA A 15 1.83 6.97 7.74
CA ALA A 15 1.10 6.65 6.52
C ALA A 15 1.14 7.79 5.50
N ALA A 16 0.95 9.05 5.92
CA ALA A 16 1.07 10.21 5.04
C ALA A 16 2.48 10.34 4.43
N THR A 17 3.53 10.22 5.25
CA THR A 17 4.92 10.25 4.77
C THR A 17 5.20 9.12 3.77
N VAL A 18 4.65 7.93 4.00
CA VAL A 18 4.77 6.79 3.08
C VAL A 18 4.11 7.10 1.74
N ILE A 19 2.91 7.69 1.74
CA ILE A 19 2.22 8.09 0.51
C ILE A 19 3.07 9.07 -0.31
N GLU A 20 3.65 10.07 0.35
CA GLU A 20 4.56 11.03 -0.29
C GLU A 20 5.83 10.35 -0.83
N THR A 21 6.43 9.45 -0.05
CA THR A 21 7.67 8.74 -0.40
C THR A 21 7.47 7.78 -1.58
N LEU A 22 6.30 7.16 -1.69
CA LEU A 22 5.99 6.24 -2.79
C LEU A 22 6.04 6.92 -4.15
N GLY A 23 5.79 8.25 -4.21
CA GLY A 23 5.89 9.06 -5.41
C GLY A 23 4.98 8.61 -6.55
N MET A 24 3.91 7.89 -6.24
CA MET A 24 2.98 7.35 -7.24
C MET A 24 2.05 8.45 -7.71
N GLU A 25 2.05 8.72 -9.01
CA GLU A 25 1.20 9.75 -9.62
C GLU A 25 -0.29 9.48 -9.33
N GLY A 26 -1.01 10.52 -8.89
CA GLY A 26 -2.43 10.43 -8.55
C GLY A 26 -2.77 9.46 -7.41
N LEU A 27 -1.81 8.94 -6.65
CA LEU A 27 -2.10 8.03 -5.53
C LEU A 27 -2.87 8.72 -4.41
N ALA A 28 -2.50 9.96 -4.07
CA ALA A 28 -3.16 10.71 -3.01
C ALA A 28 -4.66 10.92 -3.33
N ASP A 29 -4.99 11.26 -4.57
CA ASP A 29 -6.37 11.46 -5.01
C ASP A 29 -7.14 10.13 -5.01
N ARG A 30 -6.54 9.06 -5.54
CA ARG A 30 -7.14 7.70 -5.51
C ARG A 30 -7.40 7.21 -4.08
N LEU A 31 -6.45 7.44 -3.17
CA LEU A 31 -6.60 7.10 -1.75
C LEU A 31 -7.71 7.92 -1.12
N LYS A 32 -7.80 9.21 -1.42
CA LYS A 32 -8.84 10.09 -0.90
C LYS A 32 -10.23 9.68 -1.38
N GLU A 33 -10.37 9.36 -2.66
CA GLU A 33 -11.63 8.88 -3.24
C GLU A 33 -12.05 7.55 -2.59
N ALA A 34 -11.14 6.57 -2.56
CA ALA A 34 -11.43 5.26 -2.00
C ALA A 34 -11.71 5.30 -0.49
N ALA A 35 -10.96 6.10 0.26
CA ALA A 35 -11.19 6.31 1.69
C ALA A 35 -12.56 6.96 1.98
N SER A 36 -12.99 7.89 1.11
CA SER A 36 -14.31 8.53 1.23
C SER A 36 -15.46 7.54 1.03
N LEU A 37 -15.30 6.52 0.17
CA LEU A 37 -16.31 5.48 -0.04
C LEU A 37 -16.50 4.61 1.21
N GLU A 38 -15.42 4.39 1.95
CA GLU A 38 -15.41 3.59 3.19
C GLU A 38 -15.59 4.45 4.45
N ALA A 39 -15.82 5.76 4.31
CA ALA A 39 -15.95 6.73 5.41
C ALA A 39 -14.78 6.70 6.42
N VAL A 40 -13.56 6.52 5.91
CA VAL A 40 -12.32 6.53 6.70
C VAL A 40 -11.36 7.60 6.19
N GLU A 41 -10.34 7.92 6.99
CA GLU A 41 -9.27 8.82 6.58
C GLU A 41 -8.31 8.12 5.58
N PRO A 42 -7.70 8.84 4.62
CA PRO A 42 -6.82 8.24 3.60
C PRO A 42 -5.66 7.42 4.19
N ALA A 43 -5.08 7.88 5.29
CA ALA A 43 -4.04 7.17 6.01
C ALA A 43 -4.53 5.84 6.62
N ALA A 44 -5.75 5.84 7.19
CA ALA A 44 -6.37 4.63 7.73
C ALA A 44 -6.75 3.66 6.61
N TYR A 45 -7.25 4.18 5.48
CA TYR A 45 -7.55 3.38 4.30
C TYR A 45 -6.31 2.68 3.75
N LEU A 46 -5.16 3.36 3.68
CA LEU A 46 -3.89 2.74 3.29
C LEU A 46 -3.54 1.54 4.18
N ALA A 47 -3.57 1.72 5.51
CA ALA A 47 -3.28 0.65 6.45
C ALA A 47 -4.25 -0.54 6.29
N MET A 48 -5.55 -0.24 6.11
CA MET A 48 -6.60 -1.22 5.87
C MET A 48 -6.36 -2.02 4.59
N VAL A 49 -6.06 -1.36 3.48
CA VAL A 49 -5.78 -2.02 2.19
C VAL A 49 -4.57 -2.94 2.28
N VAL A 50 -3.48 -2.48 2.89
CA VAL A 50 -2.27 -3.28 3.03
C VAL A 50 -2.53 -4.49 3.92
N ARG A 51 -3.27 -4.33 5.02
CA ARG A 51 -3.65 -5.45 5.89
C ARG A 51 -4.58 -6.43 5.17
N SER A 52 -5.61 -5.93 4.49
CA SER A 52 -6.54 -6.76 3.72
C SER A 52 -5.81 -7.55 2.63
N PHE A 53 -4.84 -6.95 1.94
CA PHE A 53 -4.02 -7.68 0.98
C PHE A 53 -3.26 -8.82 1.66
N MET A 54 -2.61 -8.57 2.79
CA MET A 54 -1.85 -9.60 3.50
C MET A 54 -2.73 -10.72 4.07
N GLU A 55 -3.98 -10.42 4.42
CA GLU A 55 -4.94 -11.41 4.92
C GLU A 55 -5.58 -12.24 3.79
N THR A 56 -5.67 -11.70 2.58
CA THR A 56 -6.44 -12.31 1.48
C THR A 56 -5.61 -12.70 0.25
N ALA A 57 -4.33 -12.31 0.21
CA ALA A 57 -3.45 -12.65 -0.90
C ALA A 57 -3.29 -14.17 -1.03
N SER A 58 -3.42 -14.67 -2.26
CA SER A 58 -3.09 -16.05 -2.60
C SER A 58 -1.59 -16.31 -2.45
N ASP A 59 -1.21 -17.58 -2.33
CA ASP A 59 0.20 -18.00 -2.29
C ASP A 59 1.00 -17.44 -3.49
N ASP A 60 0.41 -17.41 -4.68
CA ASP A 60 1.04 -16.83 -5.88
C ASP A 60 1.32 -15.33 -5.73
N HIS A 61 0.36 -14.57 -5.18
CA HIS A 61 0.54 -13.15 -4.89
C HIS A 61 1.62 -12.92 -3.83
N PHE A 62 1.65 -13.77 -2.80
CA PHE A 62 2.70 -13.75 -1.79
C PHE A 62 4.08 -14.05 -2.38
N VAL A 63 4.22 -15.09 -3.20
CA VAL A 63 5.48 -15.45 -3.87
C VAL A 63 5.94 -14.33 -4.80
N GLN A 64 5.03 -13.71 -5.55
CA GLN A 64 5.33 -12.55 -6.37
C GLN A 64 5.87 -11.39 -5.52
N LEU A 65 5.21 -11.08 -4.41
CA LEU A 65 5.62 -10.00 -3.50
C LEU A 65 7.01 -10.25 -2.92
N ILE A 66 7.28 -11.47 -2.43
CA ILE A 66 8.61 -11.86 -1.94
C ILE A 66 9.66 -11.74 -3.05
N GLY A 67 9.32 -12.15 -4.27
CA GLY A 67 10.19 -12.02 -5.43
C GLY A 67 10.54 -10.56 -5.76
N ILE A 68 9.60 -9.64 -5.62
CA ILE A 68 9.82 -8.19 -5.80
C ILE A 68 10.70 -7.64 -4.68
N MET A 69 10.34 -7.95 -3.42
CA MET A 69 11.08 -7.51 -2.23
C MET A 69 12.55 -7.93 -2.27
N ASN A 70 12.86 -9.16 -2.70
CA ASN A 70 14.24 -9.66 -2.76
C ASN A 70 15.12 -8.97 -3.82
N ARG A 71 14.52 -8.26 -4.78
CA ARG A 71 15.23 -7.60 -5.88
C ARG A 71 15.26 -6.08 -5.75
N ALA A 72 14.52 -5.54 -4.78
CA ALA A 72 14.38 -4.11 -4.58
C ALA A 72 15.45 -3.56 -3.65
N GLU A 73 15.92 -2.35 -3.94
CA GLU A 73 16.77 -1.58 -3.01
C GLU A 73 16.01 -1.23 -1.73
N ASP A 74 14.73 -0.90 -1.86
CA ASP A 74 13.78 -0.70 -0.75
C ASP A 74 12.64 -1.74 -0.81
N PRO A 75 12.81 -2.90 -0.15
CA PRO A 75 11.82 -3.98 -0.18
C PRO A 75 10.45 -3.55 0.34
N GLY A 76 10.41 -2.74 1.41
CA GLY A 76 9.17 -2.28 2.03
C GLY A 76 8.36 -1.36 1.12
N LEU A 77 9.00 -0.35 0.54
CA LEU A 77 8.34 0.58 -0.38
C LEU A 77 7.92 -0.13 -1.67
N SER A 78 8.75 -1.04 -2.19
CA SER A 78 8.41 -1.80 -3.38
C SER A 78 7.20 -2.71 -3.17
N ALA A 79 7.13 -3.37 -2.01
CA ALA A 79 5.96 -4.16 -1.63
C ALA A 79 4.70 -3.29 -1.51
N LEU A 80 4.78 -2.15 -0.82
CA LEU A 80 3.65 -1.22 -0.69
C LEU A 80 3.17 -0.71 -2.04
N ARG A 81 4.09 -0.32 -2.94
CA ARG A 81 3.76 0.09 -4.30
C ARG A 81 2.98 -1.00 -5.04
N THR A 82 3.49 -2.23 -5.04
CA THR A 82 2.83 -3.35 -5.72
C THR A 82 1.44 -3.65 -5.16
N ILE A 83 1.28 -3.60 -3.83
CA ILE A 83 -0.03 -3.80 -3.19
C ILE A 83 -1.00 -2.70 -3.63
N LEU A 84 -0.57 -1.44 -3.60
CA LEU A 84 -1.40 -0.31 -3.97
C LEU A 84 -1.74 -0.27 -5.46
N GLU A 85 -0.83 -0.66 -6.35
CA GLU A 85 -1.12 -0.81 -7.78
C GLU A 85 -2.22 -1.86 -8.04
N LYS A 86 -2.23 -2.95 -7.27
CA LYS A 86 -3.25 -4.00 -7.37
C LYS A 86 -4.59 -3.56 -6.77
N ALA A 87 -4.56 -2.90 -5.61
CA ALA A 87 -5.76 -2.52 -4.87
C ALA A 87 -6.42 -1.23 -5.38
N LEU A 88 -5.62 -0.29 -5.86
CA LEU A 88 -6.03 1.00 -6.39
C LEU A 88 -5.39 1.20 -7.76
N PRO A 89 -5.80 0.42 -8.78
CA PRO A 89 -5.26 0.58 -10.13
C PRO A 89 -5.41 2.03 -10.57
N GLY A 90 -4.37 2.57 -11.20
CA GLY A 90 -4.46 3.91 -11.82
C GLY A 90 -5.57 3.91 -12.87
N ALA A 91 -6.14 5.09 -13.15
CA ALA A 91 -6.88 5.25 -14.39
C ALA A 91 -5.94 4.82 -15.51
N ALA A 92 -6.32 3.79 -16.26
CA ALA A 92 -5.61 3.40 -17.47
C ALA A 92 -5.51 4.65 -18.38
N PRO A 93 -4.37 4.87 -19.07
CA PRO A 93 -4.22 5.98 -20.00
C PRO A 93 -5.28 5.98 -21.10
#